data_AF-F8MQI0-F1
#
_entry.id   AF-F8MQI0-F1
#
_cell.length_a   1.000
_cell.length_b   1.000
_cell.length_c   1.000
_cell.angle_alpha   90.00
_cell.angle_beta   90.00
_cell.angle_gamma   90.00
#
_symmetry.space_group_name_H-M   'P 1'
#
loop_
_entity.id
_entity.type
_entity.pdbx_description
1 polymer ?
#
loop_
_entity_poly.entity_id
_entity_poly.type
_entity_poly.pdbx_seq_one_letter_code
_entity_poly.pdbx_strand_id
1 'polypeptide(L)'
;MGSTQFGNFHVSSQRRRRWAQKAPGSPFRNTDSDSWRLHIYRTSVEIRLFLSAMSERKRAAVGRREMQVFLLGYIVISICEIFTVGDFPLNSTVRIAFTAIHIGFIIATTWILMLNAIVGYQLLDDGTLLSLALIVGSAAILLVGTGYIALDTGLHWTGYWDSSYELPKNRHIALYVLYQLAPLVFLVAYFVLEAILVIKILGETRPMLYLASAAILFAAGQVFNYVVSKYICDGTSGKIDGALFETLFTLLAVVMNWVFWSSITEDDWPTVPPNQFP
;
A
#
# COMPACT_ATOMS: atom_id res chain seq x y z
N MET A 1 5.30 19.40 -23.75
CA MET A 1 5.67 18.03 -23.34
C MET A 1 6.78 18.13 -22.30
N GLY A 2 6.64 17.50 -21.14
CA GLY A 2 7.67 17.46 -20.10
C GLY A 2 7.43 18.33 -18.86
N SER A 3 6.40 18.02 -18.05
CA SER A 3 6.43 18.36 -16.62
C SER A 3 5.51 17.41 -15.85
N THR A 4 5.92 16.17 -15.67
CA THR A 4 5.41 15.39 -14.56
C THR A 4 5.84 16.12 -13.29
N GLN A 5 4.91 16.85 -12.66
CA GLN A 5 5.10 17.56 -11.39
C GLN A 5 5.25 16.58 -10.20
N PHE A 6 5.87 15.43 -10.43
CA PHE A 6 6.26 14.50 -9.38
C PHE A 6 7.41 15.16 -8.61
N GLY A 7 7.16 15.51 -7.34
CA GLY A 7 8.13 16.18 -6.46
C GLY A 7 7.78 17.59 -6.00
N ASN A 8 6.71 18.22 -6.53
CA ASN A 8 6.28 19.56 -6.10
C ASN A 8 5.28 19.55 -4.92
N PHE A 9 5.44 18.63 -3.97
CA PHE A 9 4.61 18.57 -2.75
C PHE A 9 4.69 19.85 -1.87
N HIS A 10 5.72 20.68 -2.10
CA HIS A 10 5.85 21.99 -1.45
C HIS A 10 4.90 23.03 -2.02
N VAL A 11 4.53 22.94 -3.30
CA VAL A 11 3.61 23.90 -3.92
C VAL A 11 2.18 23.66 -3.42
N SER A 12 1.78 22.41 -3.20
CA SER A 12 0.49 22.05 -2.61
C SER A 12 0.42 22.41 -1.12
N SER A 13 1.47 22.13 -0.34
CA SER A 13 1.54 22.50 1.08
C SER A 13 1.69 24.02 1.31
N GLN A 14 2.44 24.74 0.48
CA GLN A 14 2.50 26.21 0.52
C GLN A 14 1.19 26.85 0.07
N ARG A 15 0.47 26.28 -0.91
CA ARG A 15 -0.90 26.71 -1.22
C ARG A 15 -1.82 26.49 -0.02
N ARG A 16 -1.79 25.30 0.59
CA ARG A 16 -2.61 24.97 1.77
C ARG A 16 -2.36 25.97 2.92
N ARG A 17 -1.10 26.34 3.18
CA ARG A 17 -0.72 27.39 4.15
C ARG A 17 -1.20 28.80 3.73
N ARG A 18 -1.07 29.17 2.46
CA ARG A 18 -1.53 30.48 1.95
C ARG A 18 -3.05 30.63 2.00
N TRP A 19 -3.81 29.56 1.76
CA TRP A 19 -5.27 29.56 1.88
C TRP A 19 -5.72 29.61 3.34
N ALA A 20 -5.05 28.88 4.22
CA ALA A 20 -5.29 28.96 5.68
C ALA A 20 -5.00 30.36 6.25
N GLN A 21 -4.03 31.09 5.69
CA GLN A 21 -3.72 32.47 6.09
C GLN A 21 -4.65 33.53 5.50
N LYS A 22 -5.36 33.24 4.40
CA LYS A 22 -6.23 34.21 3.69
C LYS A 22 -7.69 34.17 4.12
N ALA A 23 -8.12 33.18 4.91
CA ALA A 23 -9.49 33.10 5.39
C ALA A 23 -9.69 34.06 6.58
N PRO A 24 -10.54 35.11 6.47
CA PRO A 24 -10.83 35.99 7.58
C PRO A 24 -11.65 35.23 8.65
N GLY A 25 -11.17 35.24 9.89
CA GLY A 25 -11.86 34.63 11.03
C GLY A 25 -11.50 33.17 11.28
N SER A 26 -10.20 32.85 11.33
CA SER A 26 -9.68 31.51 11.66
C SER A 26 -10.33 30.94 12.94
N PRO A 27 -11.27 29.98 12.85
CA PRO A 27 -11.65 29.20 13.99
C PRO A 27 -10.81 27.94 13.96
N PHE A 28 -10.55 27.36 15.12
CA PHE A 28 -10.22 25.96 15.17
C PHE A 28 -11.24 25.17 14.32
N ARG A 29 -10.70 24.45 13.32
CA ARG A 29 -11.11 23.11 12.89
C ARG A 29 -12.54 22.75 13.31
N ASN A 30 -13.47 22.87 12.37
CA ASN A 30 -14.88 22.52 12.58
C ASN A 30 -14.98 21.00 12.81
N THR A 31 -15.34 20.58 14.04
CA THR A 31 -15.32 19.17 14.49
C THR A 31 -16.21 18.24 13.66
N ASP A 32 -17.26 18.78 13.02
CA ASP A 32 -18.17 18.00 12.16
C ASP A 32 -17.54 17.65 10.79
N SER A 33 -16.55 18.42 10.34
CA SER A 33 -15.87 18.21 9.04
C SER A 33 -14.83 17.10 9.06
N ASP A 34 -14.38 16.64 10.23
CA ASP A 34 -13.35 15.59 10.37
C ASP A 34 -13.97 14.19 10.52
N SER A 35 -15.27 14.12 10.82
CA SER A 35 -16.02 12.87 11.06
C SER A 35 -15.91 11.89 9.89
N TRP A 36 -16.16 12.34 8.66
CA TRP A 36 -16.24 11.44 7.51
C TRP A 36 -14.88 10.85 7.10
N ARG A 37 -13.78 11.59 7.27
CA ARG A 37 -12.41 11.08 7.05
C ARG A 37 -12.12 9.94 8.02
N LEU A 38 -12.42 10.15 9.30
CA LEU A 38 -12.23 9.14 10.33
C LEU A 38 -13.07 7.89 10.06
N HIS A 39 -14.32 8.06 9.60
CA HIS A 39 -15.18 6.93 9.22
C HIS A 39 -14.56 6.10 8.09
N ILE A 40 -14.06 6.73 7.01
CA ILE A 40 -13.44 6.00 5.88
C ILE A 40 -12.23 5.20 6.37
N TYR A 41 -11.34 5.80 7.15
CA TYR A 41 -10.18 5.08 7.66
C TYR A 41 -10.57 3.96 8.62
N ARG A 42 -11.55 4.19 9.51
CA ARG A 42 -12.03 3.18 10.45
C ARG A 42 -12.64 1.99 9.72
N THR A 43 -13.55 2.24 8.78
CA THR A 43 -14.15 1.21 7.92
C THR A 43 -13.09 0.45 7.14
N SER A 44 -12.03 1.13 6.68
CA SER A 44 -10.93 0.46 6.00
C SER A 44 -10.19 -0.54 6.91
N VAL A 45 -9.98 -0.22 8.19
CA VAL A 45 -9.34 -1.11 9.15
C VAL A 45 -10.27 -2.28 9.48
N GLU A 46 -11.56 -2.00 9.70
CA GLU A 46 -12.60 -3.01 9.99
C GLU A 46 -12.70 -4.05 8.85
N ILE A 47 -12.74 -3.59 7.59
CA ILE A 47 -12.78 -4.47 6.42
C ILE A 47 -11.55 -5.39 6.39
N ARG A 48 -10.36 -4.87 6.69
CA ARG A 48 -9.12 -5.67 6.66
C ARG A 48 -9.09 -6.73 7.77
N LEU A 49 -9.55 -6.38 8.97
CA LEU A 49 -9.72 -7.33 10.07
C LEU A 49 -10.72 -8.43 9.70
N PHE A 50 -11.83 -8.04 9.08
CA PHE A 50 -12.81 -8.98 8.56
C PHE A 50 -12.20 -9.91 7.49
N LEU A 51 -11.48 -9.39 6.50
CA LEU A 51 -10.81 -10.19 5.47
C LEU A 51 -9.78 -11.17 6.07
N SER A 52 -9.02 -10.71 7.07
CA SER A 52 -8.06 -11.56 7.79
C SER A 52 -8.76 -12.73 8.49
N ALA A 53 -9.86 -12.46 9.20
CA ALA A 53 -10.69 -13.49 9.84
C ALA A 53 -11.36 -14.43 8.82
N MET A 54 -11.78 -13.92 7.67
CA MET A 54 -12.35 -14.74 6.59
C MET A 54 -11.30 -15.63 5.93
N SER A 55 -10.04 -15.20 5.89
CA SER A 55 -8.93 -15.99 5.36
C SER A 55 -8.71 -17.27 6.17
N GLU A 56 -8.95 -17.25 7.49
CA GLU A 56 -8.84 -18.45 8.34
C GLU A 56 -9.81 -19.56 7.93
N ARG A 57 -10.97 -19.17 7.41
CA ARG A 57 -12.03 -20.10 6.98
C ARG A 57 -11.73 -20.77 5.64
N LYS A 58 -10.74 -20.27 4.87
CA LYS A 58 -10.36 -20.78 3.54
C LYS A 58 -9.26 -21.82 3.65
N ARG A 59 -9.63 -23.05 4.01
CA ARG A 59 -8.66 -24.14 4.26
C ARG A 59 -7.98 -24.69 3.01
N ALA A 60 -8.62 -24.58 1.84
CA ALA A 60 -8.13 -25.10 0.56
C ALA A 60 -7.43 -24.05 -0.31
N ALA A 61 -7.22 -22.83 0.21
CA ALA A 61 -6.56 -21.77 -0.55
C ALA A 61 -5.05 -21.79 -0.28
N VAL A 62 -4.27 -21.79 -1.37
CA VAL A 62 -2.80 -21.83 -1.34
C VAL A 62 -2.24 -20.55 -0.71
N GLY A 63 -1.26 -20.67 0.19
CA GLY A 63 -0.58 -19.50 0.77
C GLY A 63 -1.41 -18.77 1.81
N ARG A 64 -2.26 -19.47 2.56
CA ARG A 64 -3.17 -18.84 3.55
C ARG A 64 -2.43 -18.03 4.61
N ARG A 65 -1.34 -18.54 5.18
CA ARG A 65 -0.61 -17.84 6.26
C ARG A 65 0.12 -16.62 5.71
N GLU A 66 0.64 -16.75 4.50
CA GLU A 66 1.32 -15.72 3.73
C GLU A 66 0.36 -14.57 3.38
N MET A 67 -0.88 -14.89 2.98
CA MET A 67 -1.94 -13.90 2.76
C MET A 67 -2.31 -13.17 4.05
N GLN A 68 -2.35 -13.86 5.19
CA GLN A 68 -2.58 -13.21 6.49
C GLN A 68 -1.45 -12.25 6.86
N VAL A 69 -0.19 -12.61 6.60
CA VAL A 69 0.96 -11.73 6.83
C VAL A 69 0.86 -10.47 5.96
N PHE A 70 0.47 -10.61 4.69
CA PHE A 70 0.17 -9.47 3.82
C PHE A 70 -0.93 -8.57 4.39
N LEU A 71 -2.08 -9.14 4.77
CA LEU A 71 -3.21 -8.38 5.32
C LEU A 71 -2.86 -7.70 6.64
N LEU A 72 -2.04 -8.33 7.49
CA LEU A 72 -1.55 -7.74 8.72
C LEU A 72 -0.65 -6.53 8.44
N GLY A 73 0.28 -6.63 7.48
CA GLY A 73 1.08 -5.51 7.03
C GLY A 73 0.20 -4.35 6.52
N TYR A 74 -0.83 -4.67 5.72
CA TYR A 74 -1.76 -3.68 5.21
C TYR A 74 -2.64 -3.03 6.29
N ILE A 75 -2.96 -3.75 7.39
CA ILE A 75 -3.62 -3.15 8.57
C ILE A 75 -2.73 -2.08 9.19
N VAL A 76 -1.44 -2.37 9.41
CA VAL A 76 -0.49 -1.42 9.98
C VAL A 76 -0.31 -0.19 9.08
N ILE A 77 -0.27 -0.37 7.76
CA ILE A 77 -0.28 0.72 6.77
C ILE A 77 -1.48 1.64 7.02
N SER A 78 -2.71 1.10 7.09
CA SER A 78 -3.91 1.94 7.35
C SER A 78 -3.84 2.71 8.65
N ILE A 79 -3.35 2.09 9.73
CA ILE A 79 -3.23 2.75 11.01
C ILE A 79 -2.26 3.93 10.89
N CYS A 80 -1.13 3.74 10.23
CA CYS A 80 -0.18 4.83 9.99
C CYS A 80 -0.73 5.89 9.03
N GLU A 81 -1.53 5.50 8.04
CA GLU A 81 -2.20 6.40 7.09
C GLU A 81 -3.13 7.39 7.80
N ILE A 82 -3.85 6.97 8.84
CA ILE A 82 -4.67 7.86 9.69
C ILE A 82 -3.82 9.01 10.23
N PHE A 83 -2.64 8.71 10.77
CA PHE A 83 -1.77 9.69 11.42
C PHE A 83 -0.95 10.51 10.44
N THR A 84 -0.66 9.98 9.26
CA THR A 84 0.19 10.63 8.26
C THR A 84 -0.60 11.47 7.26
N VAL A 85 -1.73 10.97 6.78
CA VAL A 85 -2.57 11.57 5.73
C VAL A 85 -3.89 12.13 6.29
N GLY A 86 -4.40 11.56 7.39
CA GLY A 86 -5.70 11.92 7.99
C GLY A 86 -5.78 13.31 8.65
N ASP A 87 -4.80 14.17 8.45
CA ASP A 87 -4.73 15.54 8.96
C ASP A 87 -4.91 15.66 10.48
N PHE A 88 -4.47 14.66 11.25
CA PHE A 88 -4.44 14.73 12.70
C PHE A 88 -3.40 15.77 13.19
N PRO A 89 -3.71 16.57 14.23
CA PRO A 89 -2.81 17.59 14.75
C PRO A 89 -1.76 16.91 15.64
N LEU A 90 -0.74 16.32 15.00
CA LEU A 90 0.38 15.66 15.66
C LEU A 90 1.58 16.60 15.79
N ASN A 91 2.34 16.43 16.87
CA ASN A 91 3.69 16.97 17.01
C ASN A 91 4.57 16.52 15.82
N SER A 92 5.50 17.37 15.37
CA SER A 92 6.35 17.11 14.20
C SER A 92 7.14 15.81 14.32
N THR A 93 7.72 15.53 15.48
CA THR A 93 8.52 14.32 15.73
C THR A 93 7.65 13.06 15.64
N VAL A 94 6.45 13.11 16.21
CA VAL A 94 5.48 12.00 16.15
C VAL A 94 5.04 11.76 14.71
N ARG A 95 4.78 12.83 13.94
CA ARG A 95 4.42 12.73 12.52
C ARG A 95 5.55 12.11 11.70
N ILE A 96 6.80 12.49 11.95
CA ILE A 96 7.98 11.91 11.30
C ILE A 96 8.06 10.40 11.60
N ALA A 97 7.90 10.01 12.86
CA ALA A 97 7.93 8.60 13.25
C ALA A 97 6.84 7.77 12.55
N PHE A 98 5.59 8.23 12.58
CA PHE A 98 4.50 7.55 11.84
C PHE A 98 4.73 7.53 10.34
N THR A 99 5.30 8.59 9.75
CA THR A 99 5.63 8.64 8.32
C THR A 99 6.69 7.60 7.95
N ALA A 100 7.74 7.46 8.77
CA ALA A 100 8.78 6.48 8.53
C ALA A 100 8.27 5.04 8.66
N ILE A 101 7.44 4.77 9.68
CA ILE A 101 6.78 3.46 9.83
C ILE A 101 5.87 3.18 8.64
N HIS A 102 5.06 4.17 8.23
CA HIS A 102 4.15 4.04 7.08
C HIS A 102 4.92 3.65 5.81
N ILE A 103 5.97 4.40 5.47
CA ILE A 103 6.80 4.16 4.27
C ILE A 103 7.48 2.78 4.36
N GLY A 104 8.06 2.43 5.51
CA GLY A 104 8.71 1.13 5.72
C GLY A 104 7.75 -0.05 5.57
N PHE A 105 6.52 0.08 6.06
CA PHE A 105 5.51 -0.95 5.89
C PHE A 105 4.99 -1.06 4.45
N ILE A 106 4.93 0.04 3.68
CA ILE A 106 4.51 0.00 2.26
C ILE A 106 5.46 -0.88 1.43
N ILE A 107 6.77 -0.65 1.53
CA ILE A 107 7.75 -1.46 0.79
C ILE A 107 7.76 -2.91 1.29
N ALA A 108 7.70 -3.12 2.60
CA ALA A 108 7.68 -4.47 3.16
C ALA A 108 6.42 -5.26 2.76
N THR A 109 5.24 -4.63 2.80
CA THR A 109 3.97 -5.29 2.48
C THR A 109 3.83 -5.59 1.00
N THR A 110 4.32 -4.71 0.11
CA THR A 110 4.34 -4.97 -1.33
C THR A 110 5.36 -6.05 -1.70
N TRP A 111 6.50 -6.11 -1.00
CA TRP A 111 7.45 -7.22 -1.10
C TRP A 111 6.85 -8.55 -0.66
N ILE A 112 6.15 -8.57 0.49
CA ILE A 112 5.41 -9.76 0.97
C ILE A 112 4.42 -10.22 -0.09
N LEU A 113 3.60 -9.30 -0.63
CA LEU A 113 2.62 -9.65 -1.66
C LEU A 113 3.29 -10.29 -2.89
N MET A 114 4.40 -9.74 -3.36
CA MET A 114 5.16 -10.32 -4.47
C MET A 114 5.68 -11.72 -4.15
N LEU A 115 6.23 -11.94 -2.94
CA LEU A 115 6.68 -13.28 -2.54
C LEU A 115 5.51 -14.26 -2.38
N ASN A 116 4.33 -13.80 -1.98
CA ASN A 116 3.13 -14.65 -1.94
C ASN A 116 2.79 -15.23 -3.32
N ALA A 117 2.98 -14.47 -4.40
CA ALA A 117 2.80 -15.01 -5.76
C ALA A 117 3.81 -16.13 -6.08
N ILE A 118 5.04 -16.04 -5.57
CA ILE A 118 6.05 -17.10 -5.74
C ILE A 118 5.64 -18.36 -4.97
N VAL A 119 5.11 -18.22 -3.76
CA VAL A 119 4.56 -19.34 -2.99
C VAL A 119 3.41 -20.02 -3.74
N GLY A 120 2.62 -19.25 -4.50
CA GLY A 120 1.59 -19.77 -5.39
C GLY A 120 2.10 -20.82 -6.38
N TYR A 121 3.37 -20.78 -6.81
CA TYR A 121 3.96 -21.80 -7.70
C TYR A 121 4.33 -23.10 -7.00
N GLN A 122 4.08 -23.23 -5.69
CA GLN A 122 4.40 -24.41 -4.88
C GLN A 122 5.89 -24.79 -4.91
N LEU A 123 6.78 -23.80 -5.12
CA LEU A 123 8.24 -24.00 -5.07
C LEU A 123 8.74 -24.24 -3.64
N LEU A 124 8.00 -23.71 -2.67
CA LEU A 124 8.18 -23.93 -1.24
C LEU A 124 6.82 -24.27 -0.66
N ASP A 125 6.81 -25.21 0.28
CA ASP A 125 5.59 -25.59 1.00
C ASP A 125 5.02 -24.36 1.73
N ASP A 126 3.79 -23.98 1.40
CA ASP A 126 3.10 -22.85 1.97
C ASP A 126 2.66 -23.13 3.42
N GLY A 127 2.57 -22.08 4.23
CA GLY A 127 2.25 -22.19 5.65
C GLY A 127 3.35 -22.81 6.52
N THR A 128 4.48 -23.21 5.95
CA THR A 128 5.64 -23.69 6.73
C THR A 128 6.33 -22.55 7.48
N LEU A 129 6.96 -22.90 8.61
CA LEU A 129 7.77 -21.95 9.37
C LEU A 129 8.89 -21.36 8.51
N LEU A 130 9.46 -22.16 7.60
CA LEU A 130 10.51 -21.70 6.69
C LEU A 130 9.99 -20.68 5.68
N SER A 131 8.86 -20.95 5.01
CA SER A 131 8.21 -20.00 4.09
C SER A 131 7.95 -18.66 4.77
N LEU A 132 7.31 -18.71 5.94
CA LEU A 132 6.99 -17.50 6.72
C LEU A 132 8.25 -16.76 7.20
N ALA A 133 9.28 -17.48 7.65
CA ALA A 133 10.53 -16.86 8.09
C ALA A 133 11.27 -16.17 6.94
N LEU A 134 11.28 -16.77 5.74
CA LEU A 134 11.90 -16.16 4.56
C LEU A 134 11.15 -14.90 4.11
N ILE A 135 9.82 -14.95 4.07
CA ILE A 135 8.97 -13.80 3.70
C ILE A 135 9.10 -12.68 4.73
N VAL A 136 8.86 -12.98 6.02
CA VAL A 136 8.91 -11.97 7.09
C VAL A 136 10.33 -11.45 7.30
N GLY A 137 11.33 -12.33 7.26
CA GLY A 137 12.74 -11.96 7.43
C GLY A 137 13.24 -11.01 6.33
N SER A 138 12.97 -11.33 5.06
CA SER A 138 13.36 -10.47 3.95
C SER A 138 12.56 -9.15 3.92
N ALA A 139 11.28 -9.18 4.26
CA ALA A 139 10.46 -7.98 4.41
C ALA A 139 10.94 -7.08 5.56
N ALA A 140 11.38 -7.67 6.68
CA ALA A 140 11.91 -6.93 7.82
C ALA A 140 13.18 -6.15 7.47
N ILE A 141 14.05 -6.69 6.61
CA ILE A 141 15.24 -5.97 6.12
C ILE A 141 14.81 -4.70 5.37
N LEU A 142 13.84 -4.81 4.46
CA LEU A 142 13.32 -3.66 3.71
C LEU A 142 12.61 -2.65 4.62
N LEU A 143 11.84 -3.14 5.59
CA LEU A 143 11.13 -2.33 6.59
C LEU A 143 12.11 -1.51 7.42
N VAL A 144 13.10 -2.17 8.03
CA VAL A 144 14.07 -1.51 8.91
C VAL A 144 14.98 -0.59 8.12
N GLY A 145 15.49 -1.03 6.96
CA GLY A 145 16.35 -0.20 6.11
C GLY A 145 15.65 1.06 5.62
N THR A 146 14.43 0.92 5.10
CA THR A 146 13.66 2.08 4.60
C THR A 146 13.18 2.97 5.74
N GLY A 147 12.73 2.37 6.85
CA GLY A 147 12.33 3.11 8.05
C GLY A 147 13.48 3.91 8.65
N TYR A 148 14.70 3.35 8.68
CA TYR A 148 15.91 4.05 9.12
C TYR A 148 16.19 5.27 8.23
N ILE A 149 16.19 5.10 6.91
CA ILE A 149 16.42 6.20 5.96
C ILE A 149 15.37 7.30 6.15
N ALA A 150 14.09 6.93 6.30
CA ALA A 150 13.00 7.88 6.50
C ALA A 150 13.10 8.64 7.84
N LEU A 151 13.47 7.95 8.92
CA LEU A 151 13.69 8.56 10.23
C LEU A 151 14.88 9.51 10.22
N ASP A 152 16.01 9.07 9.67
CA ASP A 152 17.21 9.89 9.57
C ASP A 152 16.95 11.15 8.74
N THR A 153 16.24 11.01 7.61
CA THR A 153 15.82 12.14 6.79
C THR A 153 14.98 13.13 7.58
N GLY A 154 13.99 12.67 8.35
CA GLY A 154 13.07 13.55 9.06
C GLY A 154 13.61 14.14 10.37
N LEU A 155 14.46 13.40 11.08
CA LEU A 155 15.01 13.80 12.39
C LEU A 155 16.39 14.46 12.30
N HIS A 156 17.07 14.35 11.17
CA HIS A 156 18.39 14.94 10.94
C HIS A 156 19.46 14.50 11.96
N TRP A 157 19.33 13.30 12.54
CA TRP A 157 20.21 12.87 13.63
C TRP A 157 21.65 12.54 13.20
N THR A 158 21.89 12.26 11.91
CA THR A 158 23.23 12.00 11.33
C THR A 158 23.68 13.10 10.38
N GLY A 159 22.74 13.92 9.88
CA GLY A 159 22.96 14.92 8.84
C GLY A 159 23.22 14.36 7.44
N TYR A 160 23.22 13.03 7.24
CA TYR A 160 23.58 12.42 5.95
C TYR A 160 22.65 12.85 4.80
N TRP A 161 21.34 12.97 5.08
CA TRP A 161 20.32 13.31 4.09
C TRP A 161 20.00 14.81 4.02
N ASP A 162 20.73 15.69 4.71
CA ASP A 162 20.42 17.13 4.79
C ASP A 162 20.43 17.82 3.42
N SER A 163 21.31 17.36 2.52
CA SER A 163 21.35 17.80 1.12
C SER A 163 20.02 17.61 0.38
N SER A 164 19.15 16.70 0.83
CA SER A 164 17.82 16.47 0.25
C SER A 164 16.89 17.66 0.44
N TYR A 165 17.15 18.53 1.42
CA TYR A 165 16.36 19.75 1.68
C TYR A 165 16.86 20.96 0.88
N GLU A 166 18.07 20.89 0.34
CA GLU A 166 18.71 21.92 -0.48
C GLU A 166 18.28 21.84 -1.96
N LEU A 167 18.86 22.65 -2.85
CA LEU A 167 18.46 22.72 -4.26
C LEU A 167 18.83 21.45 -5.06
N PRO A 168 17.89 20.78 -5.76
CA PRO A 168 16.45 21.07 -5.84
C PRO A 168 15.70 20.71 -4.55
N LYS A 169 14.97 21.69 -3.98
CA LYS A 169 14.37 21.59 -2.64
C LYS A 169 13.51 20.34 -2.46
N ASN A 170 13.80 19.58 -1.40
CA ASN A 170 13.06 18.39 -0.96
C ASN A 170 13.07 17.25 -1.98
N ARG A 171 14.21 17.06 -2.64
CA ARG A 171 14.45 15.95 -3.55
C ARG A 171 15.19 14.86 -2.80
N HIS A 172 14.52 13.74 -2.54
CA HIS A 172 15.13 12.59 -1.87
C HIS A 172 15.03 11.32 -2.72
N ILE A 173 16.10 11.00 -3.46
CA ILE A 173 16.09 9.92 -4.47
C ILE A 173 15.92 8.54 -3.82
N ALA A 174 16.62 8.25 -2.73
CA ALA A 174 16.55 6.94 -2.08
C ALA A 174 15.12 6.63 -1.60
N LEU A 175 14.51 7.53 -0.81
CA LEU A 175 13.11 7.43 -0.43
C LEU A 175 12.16 7.36 -1.63
N TYR A 176 12.37 8.13 -2.71
CA TYR A 176 11.55 8.00 -3.91
C TYR A 176 11.60 6.57 -4.48
N VAL A 177 12.79 5.98 -4.59
CA VAL A 177 12.95 4.61 -5.09
C VAL A 177 12.30 3.60 -4.14
N LEU A 178 12.56 3.71 -2.83
CA LEU A 178 12.08 2.74 -1.84
C LEU A 178 10.57 2.82 -1.58
N TYR A 179 10.00 4.03 -1.59
CA TYR A 179 8.58 4.25 -1.33
C TYR A 179 7.71 4.08 -2.58
N GLN A 180 8.20 4.46 -3.75
CA GLN A 180 7.38 4.52 -4.96
C GLN A 180 7.80 3.50 -6.01
N LEU A 181 9.06 3.50 -6.43
CA LEU A 181 9.47 2.72 -7.60
C LEU A 181 9.57 1.23 -7.30
N ALA A 182 10.23 0.85 -6.20
CA ALA A 182 10.39 -0.55 -5.81
C ALA A 182 9.02 -1.21 -5.50
N PRO A 183 8.12 -0.59 -4.71
CA PRO A 183 6.77 -1.13 -4.50
C PRO A 183 5.99 -1.29 -5.81
N LEU A 184 6.10 -0.35 -6.75
CA LEU A 184 5.46 -0.48 -8.05
C LEU A 184 6.02 -1.68 -8.84
N VAL A 185 7.34 -1.88 -8.84
CA VAL A 185 7.96 -3.05 -9.46
C VAL A 185 7.47 -4.35 -8.82
N PHE A 186 7.37 -4.41 -7.49
CA PHE A 186 6.86 -5.58 -6.77
C PHE A 186 5.41 -5.89 -7.14
N LEU A 187 4.56 -4.87 -7.26
CA LEU A 187 3.16 -5.02 -7.68
C LEU A 187 3.03 -5.50 -9.13
N VAL A 188 3.88 -5.00 -10.04
CA VAL A 188 3.90 -5.46 -11.44
C VAL A 188 4.39 -6.90 -11.52
N ALA A 189 5.45 -7.24 -10.78
CA ALA A 189 5.96 -8.62 -10.70
C ALA A 189 4.89 -9.56 -10.14
N TYR A 190 4.22 -9.18 -9.06
CA TYR A 190 3.07 -9.90 -8.49
C TYR A 190 1.99 -10.16 -9.54
N PHE A 191 1.53 -9.12 -10.24
CA PHE A 191 0.50 -9.24 -11.27
C PHE A 191 0.90 -10.20 -12.39
N VAL A 192 2.15 -10.10 -12.88
CA VAL A 192 2.65 -10.95 -13.97
C VAL A 192 2.76 -12.41 -13.53
N LEU A 193 3.30 -12.66 -12.34
CA LEU A 193 3.43 -14.00 -11.77
C LEU A 193 2.05 -14.66 -11.60
N GLU A 194 1.12 -13.97 -10.96
CA GLU A 194 -0.24 -14.49 -10.76
C GLU A 194 -0.99 -14.69 -12.08
N ALA A 195 -0.82 -13.78 -13.04
CA ALA A 195 -1.43 -13.94 -14.37
C ALA A 195 -0.90 -15.17 -15.10
N ILE A 196 0.41 -15.44 -15.01
CA ILE A 196 1.02 -16.66 -15.56
C ILE A 196 0.47 -17.88 -14.84
N LEU A 197 0.43 -17.87 -13.51
CA LEU A 197 -0.09 -18.99 -12.71
C LEU A 197 -1.52 -19.34 -13.13
N VAL A 198 -2.40 -18.36 -13.19
CA VAL A 198 -3.81 -18.58 -13.51
C VAL A 198 -4.01 -19.03 -14.95
N ILE A 199 -3.37 -18.38 -15.92
CA ILE A 199 -3.61 -18.67 -17.35
C ILE A 199 -2.88 -19.94 -17.79
N LYS A 200 -1.64 -20.17 -17.31
CA LYS A 200 -0.78 -21.25 -17.81
C LYS A 200 -0.81 -22.49 -16.95
N ILE A 201 -0.96 -22.35 -15.63
CA ILE A 201 -0.92 -23.49 -14.71
C ILE A 201 -2.33 -23.99 -14.42
N LEU A 202 -3.23 -23.11 -13.97
CA LEU A 202 -4.60 -23.49 -13.63
C LEU A 202 -5.52 -23.59 -14.86
N GLY A 203 -5.28 -22.76 -15.88
CA GLY A 203 -6.09 -22.74 -17.10
C GLY A 203 -7.49 -22.11 -16.92
N GLU A 204 -7.73 -21.39 -15.81
CA GLU A 204 -9.01 -20.72 -15.55
C GLU A 204 -8.93 -19.22 -15.85
N THR A 205 -9.89 -18.66 -16.59
CA THR A 205 -9.88 -17.24 -16.95
C THR A 205 -10.68 -16.35 -15.99
N ARG A 206 -11.51 -16.93 -15.10
CA ARG A 206 -12.33 -16.16 -14.16
C ARG A 206 -11.50 -15.40 -13.11
N PRO A 207 -10.48 -16.00 -12.46
CA PRO A 207 -9.65 -15.27 -11.49
C PRO A 207 -8.95 -14.06 -12.10
N MET A 208 -8.62 -14.09 -13.40
CA MET A 208 -8.02 -12.95 -14.10
C MET A 208 -8.86 -11.68 -14.06
N LEU A 209 -10.20 -11.79 -14.05
CA LEU A 209 -11.07 -10.62 -13.93
C LEU A 209 -10.90 -9.93 -12.58
N TYR A 210 -10.75 -10.70 -11.50
CA TYR A 210 -10.52 -10.17 -10.16
C TYR A 210 -9.14 -9.53 -10.03
N LEU A 211 -8.08 -10.18 -10.55
CA LEU A 211 -6.73 -9.65 -10.57
C LEU A 211 -6.63 -8.35 -11.39
N ALA A 212 -7.22 -8.31 -12.58
CA ALA A 212 -7.27 -7.12 -13.42
C ALA A 212 -8.06 -5.98 -12.76
N SER A 213 -9.18 -6.30 -12.12
CA SER A 213 -9.97 -5.32 -11.36
C SER A 213 -9.15 -4.71 -10.22
N ALA A 214 -8.39 -5.51 -9.48
CA ALA A 214 -7.49 -5.03 -8.43
C ALA A 214 -6.44 -4.04 -9.00
N ALA A 215 -5.80 -4.40 -10.11
CA ALA A 215 -4.79 -3.55 -10.76
C ALA A 215 -5.38 -2.22 -11.26
N ILE A 216 -6.56 -2.25 -11.88
CA ILE A 216 -7.26 -1.05 -12.37
C ILE A 216 -7.66 -0.14 -11.20
N LEU A 217 -8.21 -0.71 -10.13
CA LEU A 217 -8.57 0.05 -8.93
C LEU A 217 -7.34 0.71 -8.30
N PHE A 218 -6.24 -0.02 -8.14
CA PHE A 218 -5.00 0.55 -7.63
C PHE A 218 -4.49 1.70 -8.52
N ALA A 219 -4.44 1.48 -9.84
CA ALA A 219 -4.01 2.49 -10.80
C ALA A 219 -4.90 3.74 -10.76
N ALA A 220 -6.22 3.57 -10.63
CA ALA A 220 -7.16 4.69 -10.44
C ALA A 220 -6.81 5.49 -9.18
N GLY A 221 -6.55 4.83 -8.05
CA GLY A 221 -6.11 5.48 -6.81
C GLY A 221 -4.84 6.33 -7.01
N GLN A 222 -3.84 5.79 -7.70
CA GLN A 222 -2.62 6.53 -8.01
C GLN A 222 -2.87 7.75 -8.92
N VAL A 223 -3.76 7.63 -9.92
CA VAL A 223 -4.18 8.76 -10.77
C VAL A 223 -4.87 9.84 -9.95
N PHE A 224 -5.76 9.47 -9.02
CA PHE A 224 -6.41 10.41 -8.12
C PHE A 224 -5.39 11.17 -7.25
N ASN A 225 -4.41 10.48 -6.69
CA ASN A 225 -3.40 11.09 -5.84
C ASN A 225 -2.48 12.04 -6.62
N TYR A 226 -1.94 11.60 -7.76
CA TYR A 226 -0.87 12.31 -8.44
C TYR A 226 -1.33 13.30 -9.51
N VAL A 227 -2.47 13.05 -10.15
CA VAL A 227 -2.94 13.87 -11.28
C VAL A 227 -4.15 14.70 -10.88
N VAL A 228 -5.16 14.07 -10.27
CA VAL A 228 -6.47 14.70 -10.04
C VAL A 228 -6.47 15.55 -8.76
N SER A 229 -5.63 15.23 -7.77
CA SER A 229 -5.61 15.84 -6.43
C SER A 229 -5.59 17.37 -6.43
N LYS A 230 -4.83 18.00 -7.34
CA LYS A 230 -4.82 19.47 -7.52
C LYS A 230 -6.21 20.03 -7.79
N TYR A 231 -6.94 19.43 -8.72
CA TYR A 231 -8.25 19.92 -9.16
C TYR A 231 -9.30 19.72 -8.07
N ILE A 232 -9.25 18.60 -7.35
CA ILE A 232 -10.11 18.34 -6.19
C ILE A 232 -9.83 19.35 -5.06
N CYS A 233 -8.56 19.59 -4.76
CA CYS A 233 -8.16 20.52 -3.72
C CYS A 233 -8.58 21.96 -4.05
N ASP A 234 -8.32 22.44 -5.27
CA ASP A 234 -8.74 23.77 -5.71
C ASP A 234 -10.28 23.89 -5.74
N GLY A 235 -11.01 22.85 -6.19
CA GLY A 235 -12.47 22.83 -6.27
C GLY A 235 -13.21 22.71 -4.93
N THR A 236 -12.56 22.16 -3.90
CA THR A 236 -13.14 21.99 -2.55
C THR A 236 -12.63 23.02 -1.54
N SER A 237 -11.92 24.04 -2.00
CA SER A 237 -11.25 25.03 -1.13
C SER A 237 -10.33 24.37 -0.09
N GLY A 238 -9.65 23.29 -0.48
CA GLY A 238 -8.73 22.54 0.37
C GLY A 238 -9.36 21.61 1.40
N LYS A 239 -10.69 21.40 1.36
CA LYS A 239 -11.37 20.47 2.29
C LYS A 239 -11.08 19.00 1.97
N ILE A 240 -10.88 18.65 0.70
CA ILE A 240 -10.61 17.29 0.24
C ILE A 240 -9.42 17.31 -0.71
N ASP A 241 -8.59 16.27 -0.66
CA ASP A 241 -7.50 16.04 -1.62
C ASP A 241 -7.60 14.63 -2.21
N GLY A 242 -6.77 14.34 -3.22
CA GLY A 242 -6.76 13.06 -3.91
C GLY A 242 -6.32 11.88 -3.06
N ALA A 243 -5.67 12.12 -1.91
CA ALA A 243 -5.18 11.06 -1.04
C ALA A 243 -6.33 10.26 -0.42
N LEU A 244 -7.49 10.89 -0.19
CA LEU A 244 -8.67 10.16 0.26
C LEU A 244 -9.17 9.14 -0.77
N PHE A 245 -9.21 9.53 -2.04
CA PHE A 245 -9.62 8.63 -3.11
C PHE A 245 -8.59 7.53 -3.32
N GLU A 246 -7.30 7.86 -3.20
CA GLU A 246 -6.23 6.88 -3.21
C GLU A 246 -6.41 5.82 -2.12
N THR A 247 -6.68 6.22 -0.87
CA THR A 247 -6.98 5.28 0.22
C THR A 247 -8.16 4.38 -0.12
N LEU A 248 -9.27 4.95 -0.61
CA LEU A 248 -10.47 4.20 -0.96
C LEU A 248 -10.22 3.20 -2.09
N PHE A 249 -9.63 3.65 -3.20
CA PHE A 249 -9.37 2.80 -4.35
C PHE A 249 -8.30 1.73 -4.06
N THR A 250 -7.31 2.03 -3.22
CA THR A 250 -6.33 1.04 -2.75
C THR A 250 -6.99 0.00 -1.85
N LEU A 251 -7.92 0.39 -0.97
CA LEU A 251 -8.71 -0.56 -0.19
C LEU A 251 -9.52 -1.50 -1.10
N LEU A 252 -10.22 -0.94 -2.09
CA LEU A 252 -10.98 -1.73 -3.06
C LEU A 252 -10.06 -2.66 -3.87
N ALA A 253 -8.87 -2.21 -4.23
CA ALA A 253 -7.87 -3.05 -4.89
C ALA A 253 -7.46 -4.24 -4.01
N VAL A 254 -7.21 -4.02 -2.71
CA VAL A 254 -6.88 -5.09 -1.76
C VAL A 254 -8.06 -6.05 -1.57
N VAL A 255 -9.30 -5.55 -1.54
CA VAL A 255 -10.51 -6.40 -1.50
C VAL A 255 -10.57 -7.30 -2.74
N MET A 256 -10.38 -6.73 -3.94
CA MET A 256 -10.38 -7.51 -5.18
C MET A 256 -9.21 -8.50 -5.25
N ASN A 257 -8.05 -8.13 -4.71
CA ASN A 257 -6.90 -9.02 -4.56
C ASN A 257 -7.21 -10.20 -3.62
N TRP A 258 -7.95 -9.95 -2.54
CA TRP A 258 -8.41 -11.00 -1.65
C TRP A 258 -9.44 -11.92 -2.31
N VAL A 259 -10.40 -11.36 -3.07
CA VAL A 259 -11.36 -12.16 -3.84
C VAL A 259 -10.63 -13.05 -4.84
N PHE A 260 -9.66 -12.48 -5.57
CA PHE A 260 -8.76 -13.21 -6.47
C PHE A 260 -8.07 -14.38 -5.76
N TRP A 261 -7.34 -14.10 -4.68
CA TRP A 261 -6.65 -15.14 -3.90
C TRP A 261 -7.63 -16.22 -3.41
N SER A 262 -8.82 -15.82 -2.92
CA SER A 262 -9.82 -16.75 -2.42
C SER A 262 -10.47 -17.64 -3.49
N SER A 263 -10.27 -17.30 -4.77
CA SER A 263 -10.77 -18.05 -5.92
C SER A 263 -9.79 -19.09 -6.44
N ILE A 264 -8.52 -19.05 -6.01
CA ILE A 264 -7.51 -20.03 -6.39
C ILE A 264 -7.39 -21.06 -5.26
N THR A 265 -7.72 -22.32 -5.55
CA THR A 265 -7.70 -23.39 -4.57
C THR A 265 -6.73 -24.52 -4.95
N GLU A 266 -6.30 -25.30 -3.97
CA GLU A 266 -5.47 -26.50 -4.16
C GLU A 266 -6.15 -27.54 -5.06
N ASP A 267 -7.48 -27.60 -5.05
CA ASP A 267 -8.26 -28.54 -5.87
C ASP A 267 -8.20 -28.20 -7.38
N ASP A 268 -7.81 -26.97 -7.73
CA ASP A 268 -7.71 -26.50 -9.12
C ASP A 268 -6.39 -26.91 -9.80
N TRP A 269 -5.46 -27.53 -9.04
CA TRP A 269 -4.18 -27.97 -9.57
C TRP A 269 -4.32 -29.26 -10.37
N PRO A 270 -3.56 -29.43 -11.46
CA PRO A 270 -3.56 -30.69 -12.21
C PRO A 270 -3.12 -31.86 -11.31
N THR A 271 -4.08 -32.68 -10.88
CA THR A 271 -3.78 -33.91 -10.14
C THR A 271 -3.40 -35.02 -11.11
N VAL A 272 -2.40 -35.82 -10.75
CA VAL A 272 -2.06 -37.04 -11.51
C VAL A 272 -3.25 -38.01 -11.40
N PRO A 273 -3.82 -38.51 -12.51
CA PRO A 273 -4.97 -39.42 -12.45
C PRO A 273 -4.61 -40.70 -11.66
N PRO A 274 -5.52 -41.25 -10.82
CA PRO A 274 -5.18 -42.29 -9.83
C PRO A 274 -4.65 -43.64 -10.34
N ASN A 275 -4.44 -43.87 -11.64
CA ASN A 275 -4.29 -45.22 -12.20
C ASN A 275 -3.05 -45.41 -13.10
N GLN A 276 -1.84 -45.11 -12.61
CA GLN A 276 -0.59 -45.50 -13.29
C GLN A 276 0.45 -46.13 -12.36
N PHE A 277 0.03 -47.00 -11.44
CA PHE A 277 0.93 -48.00 -10.87
C PHE A 277 0.63 -49.36 -11.52
N PRO A 278 1.60 -50.00 -12.21
CA PRO A 278 1.45 -51.36 -12.71
C PRO A 278 1.33 -52.38 -11.58
#